data_AF-A0A933YVL9-F1
#
_entry.id   AF-A0A933YVL9-F1
#
_cell.length_a   1.000
_cell.length_b   1.000
_cell.length_c   1.000
_cell.angle_alpha   90.00
_cell.angle_beta   90.00
_cell.angle_gamma   90.00
#
_symmetry.space_group_name_H-M   'P 1'
#
loop_
_entity.id
_entity.type
_entity.pdbx_description
1 polymer ?
#
loop_
_entity_poly.entity_id
_entity_poly.type
_entity_poly.pdbx_seq_one_letter_code
_entity_poly.pdbx_strand_id
1 'polypeptide(L)'
;QMLAYCTSRCNELETADLCGFIFKKDSPSSGLFRVKVYNNGQAVKNGSGLFAAAMARHFPLLPMEEEGRLNDPDIRENFIERVFSYRRWKDFLAGNPTIGRLVEFHTIHKLLMMAHSPHIYRELGTLVAHGSGQKPNNLFRHYEELFMKGLTLHATVKKNTNVLQHIMGYFKQQLSAEEKTELMGVISQYHDHLLPLIVPITLLRHYISKYDQQYLKDQVYLAPHPSQLMLRNHV
;
A
#
# COMPACT_ATOMS: atom_id res chain seq x y z
N GLN A 1 -19.80 -5.85 -29.56
CA GLN A 1 -20.75 -5.74 -28.43
C GLN A 1 -20.05 -5.78 -27.07
N MET A 2 -19.28 -6.82 -26.72
CA MET A 2 -18.61 -6.91 -25.41
C MET A 2 -17.59 -5.80 -25.11
N LEU A 3 -16.77 -5.40 -26.10
CA LEU A 3 -15.80 -4.30 -25.91
C LEU A 3 -16.50 -2.95 -25.66
N ALA A 4 -17.57 -2.66 -26.40
CA ALA A 4 -18.36 -1.44 -26.20
C ALA A 4 -19.02 -1.41 -24.82
N TYR A 5 -19.53 -2.55 -24.34
CA TYR A 5 -20.02 -2.70 -22.97
C TYR A 5 -18.91 -2.40 -21.95
N CYS A 6 -17.70 -2.95 -22.13
CA CYS A 6 -16.58 -2.72 -21.21
C CYS A 6 -16.20 -1.23 -21.14
N THR A 7 -16.09 -0.55 -22.29
CA THR A 7 -15.81 0.89 -22.35
C THR A 7 -16.91 1.71 -21.67
N SER A 8 -18.17 1.44 -21.99
CA SER A 8 -19.31 2.14 -21.38
C SER A 8 -19.32 1.97 -19.86
N ARG A 9 -19.03 0.77 -19.37
CA ARG A 9 -19.00 0.48 -17.93
C ARG A 9 -17.82 1.16 -17.23
N CYS A 10 -16.65 1.22 -17.87
CA CYS A 10 -15.50 1.97 -17.31
C CYS A 10 -15.83 3.45 -17.14
N ASN A 11 -16.47 4.07 -18.14
CA ASN A 11 -16.88 5.48 -18.08
C ASN A 11 -17.91 5.73 -16.96
N GLU A 12 -18.89 4.83 -16.79
CA GLU A 12 -19.86 4.94 -15.69
C GLU A 12 -19.16 4.91 -14.32
N LEU A 13 -18.17 4.02 -14.17
CA LEU A 13 -17.41 3.83 -12.93
C LEU A 13 -16.50 5.02 -12.57
N GLU A 14 -16.19 5.93 -13.50
CA GLU A 14 -15.45 7.17 -13.17
C GLU A 14 -16.18 8.02 -12.13
N THR A 15 -17.52 8.02 -12.19
CA THR A 15 -18.36 8.80 -11.27
C THR A 15 -18.50 8.17 -9.88
N ALA A 16 -18.07 6.92 -9.70
CA ALA A 16 -18.23 6.17 -8.46
C ALA A 16 -17.12 6.41 -7.42
N ASP A 17 -16.20 7.34 -7.69
CA ASP A 17 -15.08 7.70 -6.80
C ASP A 17 -14.28 6.49 -6.28
N LEU A 18 -14.06 5.49 -7.15
CA LEU A 18 -13.48 4.20 -6.77
C LEU A 18 -12.11 4.33 -6.07
N CYS A 19 -11.92 3.54 -5.01
CA CYS A 19 -10.64 3.40 -4.31
C CYS A 19 -10.04 1.99 -4.41
N GLY A 20 -10.83 1.03 -4.89
CA GLY A 20 -10.38 -0.31 -5.24
C GLY A 20 -11.48 -1.06 -5.99
N PHE A 21 -11.11 -2.18 -6.62
CA PHE A 21 -12.05 -3.04 -7.32
C PHE A 21 -11.73 -4.52 -7.08
N ILE A 22 -12.73 -5.31 -6.72
CA ILE A 22 -12.58 -6.76 -6.51
C ILE A 22 -13.30 -7.49 -7.65
N PHE A 23 -12.56 -8.29 -8.39
CA PHE A 23 -13.08 -9.11 -9.47
C PHE A 23 -13.59 -10.46 -8.94
N LYS A 24 -14.72 -10.92 -9.49
CA LYS A 24 -15.27 -12.25 -9.22
C LYS A 24 -14.43 -13.31 -9.94
N LYS A 25 -13.90 -14.27 -9.19
CA LYS A 25 -13.13 -15.41 -9.71
C LYS A 25 -13.98 -16.23 -10.71
N ASP A 26 -13.32 -16.82 -11.71
CA ASP A 26 -13.90 -17.72 -12.72
C ASP A 26 -14.99 -17.09 -13.63
N SER A 27 -15.15 -15.77 -13.59
CA SER A 27 -16.00 -15.05 -14.53
C SER A 27 -15.33 -14.95 -15.92
N PRO A 28 -15.99 -15.42 -17.00
CA PRO A 28 -15.47 -15.34 -18.38
C PRO A 28 -15.16 -13.90 -18.83
N SER A 29 -15.84 -12.91 -18.23
CA SER A 29 -15.64 -11.48 -18.53
C SER A 29 -14.69 -10.79 -17.56
N SER A 30 -14.55 -11.29 -16.32
CA SER A 30 -14.03 -10.51 -15.18
C SER A 30 -12.81 -11.08 -14.47
N GLY A 31 -12.29 -12.27 -14.79
CA GLY A 31 -11.05 -12.71 -14.14
C GLY A 31 -9.87 -11.79 -14.49
N LEU A 32 -9.19 -11.26 -13.47
CA LEU A 32 -8.02 -10.40 -13.60
C LEU A 32 -6.75 -11.23 -13.83
N PHE A 33 -6.69 -12.44 -13.25
CA PHE A 33 -5.58 -13.37 -13.40
C PHE A 33 -6.10 -14.77 -13.79
N ARG A 34 -5.92 -15.16 -15.06
CA ARG A 34 -6.24 -16.49 -15.64
C ARG A 34 -7.72 -16.82 -15.87
N VAL A 35 -8.36 -16.07 -16.76
CA VAL A 35 -9.57 -16.53 -17.45
C VAL A 35 -9.23 -17.62 -18.46
N LYS A 36 -10.06 -18.65 -18.55
CA LYS A 36 -10.03 -19.63 -19.66
C LYS A 36 -10.36 -18.91 -20.96
N VAL A 37 -9.37 -18.74 -21.84
CA VAL A 37 -9.59 -18.27 -23.21
C VAL A 37 -9.70 -19.51 -24.10
N TYR A 38 -10.81 -19.66 -24.80
CA TYR A 38 -11.01 -20.79 -25.72
C TYR A 38 -10.38 -20.44 -27.07
N ASN A 39 -9.37 -21.21 -27.49
CA ASN A 39 -8.74 -21.10 -28.79
C ASN A 39 -8.87 -22.46 -29.50
N ASN A 40 -9.51 -22.50 -30.67
CA ASN A 40 -9.71 -23.72 -31.47
C ASN A 40 -10.18 -24.96 -30.67
N GLY A 41 -11.15 -24.80 -29.77
CA GLY A 41 -11.70 -25.90 -28.96
C GLY A 41 -10.85 -26.33 -27.76
N GLN A 42 -9.68 -25.74 -27.53
CA GLN A 42 -8.85 -25.95 -26.33
C GLN A 42 -8.87 -24.72 -25.41
N ALA A 43 -9.10 -24.94 -24.12
CA ALA A 43 -9.12 -23.89 -23.11
C ALA A 43 -7.70 -23.58 -22.63
N VAL A 44 -7.17 -22.41 -22.97
CA VAL A 44 -5.87 -21.91 -22.51
C VAL A 44 -6.09 -20.94 -21.35
N LYS A 45 -5.55 -21.24 -20.16
CA LYS A 45 -5.71 -20.43 -18.93
C LYS A 45 -4.64 -19.33 -18.79
N ASN A 46 -4.55 -18.40 -19.75
CA ASN A 46 -3.50 -17.36 -19.73
C ASN A 46 -3.99 -15.91 -20.00
N GLY A 47 -5.30 -15.64 -20.06
CA GLY A 47 -5.81 -14.28 -20.32
C GLY A 47 -6.42 -13.59 -19.09
N SER A 48 -6.46 -12.26 -19.08
CA SER A 48 -7.45 -11.50 -18.29
C SER A 48 -8.77 -11.42 -19.07
N GLY A 49 -9.91 -11.43 -18.39
CA GLY A 49 -11.21 -11.18 -19.02
C GLY A 49 -11.24 -9.81 -19.68
N LEU A 50 -12.02 -9.66 -20.77
CA LEU A 50 -12.07 -8.42 -21.56
C LEU A 50 -12.40 -7.18 -20.70
N PHE A 51 -13.20 -7.34 -19.65
CA PHE A 51 -13.54 -6.27 -18.73
C PHE A 51 -12.38 -5.92 -17.78
N ALA A 52 -11.69 -6.92 -17.23
CA ALA A 52 -10.51 -6.69 -16.40
C ALA A 52 -9.38 -5.97 -17.16
N ALA A 53 -9.16 -6.34 -18.43
CA ALA A 53 -8.22 -5.66 -19.31
C ALA A 53 -8.64 -4.22 -19.66
N ALA A 54 -9.96 -3.96 -19.78
CA ALA A 54 -10.47 -2.61 -19.97
C ALA A 54 -10.27 -1.77 -18.71
N MET A 55 -10.66 -2.29 -17.54
CA MET A 55 -10.48 -1.63 -16.24
C MET A 55 -9.00 -1.29 -15.97
N ALA A 56 -8.07 -2.23 -16.16
CA ALA A 56 -6.66 -1.99 -15.92
C ALA A 56 -6.05 -0.93 -16.86
N ARG A 57 -6.54 -0.82 -18.09
CA ARG A 57 -6.12 0.24 -19.03
C ARG A 57 -6.74 1.59 -18.67
N HIS A 58 -7.99 1.59 -18.23
CA HIS A 58 -8.75 2.80 -17.91
C HIS A 58 -8.34 3.41 -16.56
N PHE A 59 -8.06 2.55 -15.58
CA PHE A 59 -7.69 2.91 -14.21
C PHE A 59 -6.33 2.28 -13.83
N PRO A 60 -5.21 2.71 -14.44
CA PRO A 60 -3.92 2.05 -14.30
C PRO A 60 -3.35 2.04 -12.87
N LEU A 61 -3.81 2.95 -12.01
CA LEU A 61 -3.34 3.10 -10.63
C LEU A 61 -4.34 2.59 -9.59
N LEU A 62 -5.56 2.21 -10.00
CA LEU A 62 -6.58 1.73 -9.08
C LEU A 62 -6.15 0.37 -8.49
N PRO A 63 -6.20 0.19 -7.16
CA PRO A 63 -6.02 -1.11 -6.55
C PRO A 63 -7.07 -2.11 -7.06
N MET A 64 -6.61 -3.21 -7.64
CA MET A 64 -7.48 -4.25 -8.18
C MET A 64 -6.98 -5.61 -7.71
N GLU A 65 -7.91 -6.50 -7.34
CA GLU A 65 -7.60 -7.88 -6.94
C GLU A 65 -8.76 -8.83 -7.26
N GLU A 66 -8.52 -10.14 -7.21
CA GLU A 66 -9.58 -11.14 -7.34
C GLU A 66 -10.04 -11.66 -5.98
N GLU A 67 -11.35 -11.87 -5.80
CA GLU A 67 -11.90 -12.34 -4.51
C GLU A 67 -11.20 -13.61 -4.00
N GLY A 68 -10.81 -14.51 -4.91
CA GLY A 68 -10.25 -15.80 -4.55
C GLY A 68 -8.84 -15.67 -3.98
N ARG A 69 -8.10 -14.64 -4.40
CA ARG A 69 -6.76 -14.32 -3.92
C ARG A 69 -6.79 -13.63 -2.56
N LEU A 70 -7.89 -12.95 -2.21
CA LEU A 70 -8.07 -12.32 -0.91
C LEU A 70 -8.25 -13.32 0.25
N ASN A 71 -8.29 -14.63 -0.03
CA ASN A 71 -8.17 -15.67 0.99
C ASN A 71 -6.74 -15.80 1.51
N ASP A 72 -5.75 -15.40 0.72
CA ASP A 72 -4.36 -15.28 1.16
C ASP A 72 -4.22 -14.01 2.01
N PRO A 73 -3.74 -14.12 3.25
CA PRO A 73 -3.66 -12.98 4.16
C PRO A 73 -2.72 -11.89 3.65
N ASP A 74 -1.57 -12.23 3.07
CA ASP A 74 -0.58 -11.25 2.60
C ASP A 74 -1.10 -10.45 1.41
N ILE A 75 -1.81 -11.12 0.48
CA ILE A 75 -2.47 -10.45 -0.65
C ILE A 75 -3.59 -9.55 -0.16
N ARG A 76 -4.43 -10.03 0.75
CA ARG A 76 -5.53 -9.25 1.33
C ARG A 76 -5.02 -8.01 2.04
N GLU A 77 -3.98 -8.14 2.85
CA GLU A 77 -3.37 -7.04 3.57
C GLU A 77 -2.81 -5.97 2.62
N ASN A 78 -2.03 -6.39 1.62
CA ASN A 78 -1.49 -5.46 0.64
C ASN A 78 -2.59 -4.75 -0.16
N PHE A 79 -3.64 -5.48 -0.59
CA PHE A 79 -4.76 -4.88 -1.30
C PHE A 79 -5.47 -3.82 -0.47
N ILE A 80 -5.81 -4.12 0.78
CA ILE A 80 -6.49 -3.17 1.67
C ILE A 80 -5.61 -1.95 1.96
N GLU A 81 -4.31 -2.15 2.22
CA GLU A 81 -3.37 -1.06 2.44
C GLU A 81 -3.26 -0.12 1.22
N ARG A 82 -3.28 -0.67 0.02
CA ARG A 82 -3.33 0.09 -1.24
C ARG A 82 -4.64 0.87 -1.38
N VAL A 83 -5.79 0.29 -1.05
CA VAL A 83 -7.09 0.96 -1.08
C VAL A 83 -7.11 2.20 -0.18
N PHE A 84 -6.67 2.06 1.08
CA PHE A 84 -6.62 3.19 2.00
C PHE A 84 -5.57 4.24 1.60
N SER A 85 -4.42 3.82 1.10
CA SER A 85 -3.40 4.75 0.60
C SER A 85 -3.87 5.52 -0.62
N TYR A 86 -4.62 4.88 -1.52
CA TYR A 86 -5.20 5.53 -2.69
C TYR A 86 -6.31 6.52 -2.30
N ARG A 87 -7.17 6.17 -1.35
CA ARG A 87 -8.15 7.11 -0.76
C ARG A 87 -7.45 8.35 -0.19
N ARG A 88 -6.41 8.17 0.63
CA ARG A 88 -5.63 9.30 1.19
C ARG A 88 -5.04 10.21 0.11
N TRP A 89 -4.55 9.62 -0.99
CA TRP A 89 -4.06 10.40 -2.11
C TRP A 89 -5.17 11.21 -2.79
N LYS A 90 -6.35 10.61 -3.01
CA LYS A 90 -7.52 11.29 -3.55
C LYS A 90 -8.00 12.43 -2.65
N ASP A 91 -8.01 12.21 -1.33
CA ASP A 91 -8.31 13.25 -0.34
C ASP A 91 -7.31 14.42 -0.41
N PHE A 92 -6.02 14.12 -0.57
CA PHE A 92 -4.99 15.14 -0.78
C PHE A 92 -5.28 15.98 -2.03
N LEU A 93 -5.59 15.34 -3.16
CA LEU A 93 -5.91 16.04 -4.42
C LEU A 93 -7.20 16.86 -4.33
N ALA A 94 -8.22 16.36 -3.63
CA ALA A 94 -9.49 17.07 -3.43
C ALA A 94 -9.34 18.25 -2.44
N GLY A 95 -8.38 18.18 -1.53
CA GLY A 95 -8.28 19.07 -0.38
C GLY A 95 -7.66 20.45 -0.64
N ASN A 96 -7.38 20.87 -1.88
CA ASN A 96 -6.48 21.97 -2.25
C ASN A 96 -4.99 21.60 -2.11
N PRO A 97 -4.44 20.84 -3.09
CA PRO A 97 -3.09 20.30 -3.01
C PRO A 97 -2.04 21.38 -3.27
N THR A 98 -1.01 21.42 -2.43
CA THR A 98 0.15 22.30 -2.58
C THR A 98 1.43 21.49 -2.45
N ILE A 99 2.57 22.06 -2.88
CA ILE A 99 3.88 21.40 -2.70
C ILE A 99 4.16 21.18 -1.20
N GLY A 100 3.83 22.14 -0.33
CA GLY A 100 3.98 21.98 1.12
C GLY A 100 3.16 20.81 1.66
N ARG A 101 1.91 20.67 1.23
CA ARG A 101 1.06 19.53 1.63
C ARG A 101 1.52 18.21 1.03
N LEU A 102 2.18 18.22 -0.13
CA LEU A 102 2.83 17.02 -0.66
C LEU A 102 4.01 16.60 0.23
N VAL A 103 4.78 17.55 0.76
CA VAL A 103 5.87 17.26 1.72
C VAL A 103 5.30 16.64 2.99
N GLU A 104 4.20 17.17 3.53
CA GLU A 104 3.50 16.60 4.69
C GLU A 104 2.98 15.19 4.39
N PHE A 105 2.26 15.02 3.28
CA PHE A 105 1.76 13.72 2.82
C PHE A 105 2.91 12.72 2.70
N HIS A 106 4.00 13.09 2.04
CA HIS A 106 5.16 12.24 1.88
C HIS A 106 5.77 11.87 3.23
N THR A 107 5.91 12.83 4.13
CA THR A 107 6.53 12.65 5.46
C THR A 107 5.84 11.58 6.28
N ILE A 108 4.51 11.54 6.29
CA ILE A 108 3.74 10.54 7.05
C ILE A 108 3.70 9.15 6.40
N HIS A 109 4.06 9.04 5.10
CA HIS A 109 4.09 7.77 4.36
C HIS A 109 5.50 7.19 4.18
N LYS A 110 6.54 7.84 4.71
CA LYS A 110 7.96 7.43 4.53
C LYS A 110 8.22 5.99 4.95
N LEU A 111 7.81 5.64 6.17
CA LEU A 111 8.04 4.29 6.72
C LEU A 111 7.25 3.22 5.98
N LEU A 112 6.05 3.56 5.51
CA LEU A 112 5.24 2.67 4.67
C LEU A 112 5.99 2.38 3.37
N MET A 113 6.42 3.42 2.66
CA MET A 113 7.17 3.24 1.41
C MET A 113 8.50 2.52 1.62
N MET A 114 9.18 2.72 2.75
CA MET A 114 10.39 1.98 3.09
C MET A 114 10.10 0.48 3.29
N ALA A 115 8.96 0.12 3.89
CA ALA A 115 8.54 -1.27 4.05
C ALA A 115 8.27 -1.95 2.71
N HIS A 116 7.68 -1.26 1.73
CA HIS A 116 7.44 -1.82 0.39
C HIS A 116 8.68 -1.81 -0.50
N SER A 117 9.41 -0.69 -0.56
CA SER A 117 10.56 -0.51 -1.43
C SER A 117 11.48 0.63 -0.97
N PRO A 118 12.65 0.32 -0.37
CA PRO A 118 13.68 1.31 -0.06
C PRO A 118 14.22 2.07 -1.29
N HIS A 119 14.06 1.51 -2.49
CA HIS A 119 14.41 2.18 -3.74
C HIS A 119 13.41 3.27 -4.07
N ILE A 120 12.11 2.95 -4.15
CA ILE A 120 11.05 3.91 -4.48
C ILE A 120 10.90 4.94 -3.36
N TYR A 121 11.12 4.56 -2.09
CA TYR A 121 11.21 5.49 -0.97
C TYR A 121 12.22 6.63 -1.23
N ARG A 122 13.43 6.29 -1.71
CA ARG A 122 14.47 7.28 -2.03
C ARG A 122 14.11 8.11 -3.26
N GLU A 123 13.51 7.48 -4.26
CA GLU A 123 13.05 8.14 -5.48
C GLU A 123 11.98 9.20 -5.18
N LEU A 124 10.94 8.83 -4.43
CA LEU A 124 9.91 9.76 -3.96
C LEU A 124 10.50 10.89 -3.10
N GLY A 125 11.45 10.59 -2.22
CA GLY A 125 12.13 11.62 -1.42
C GLY A 125 12.86 12.64 -2.30
N THR A 126 13.56 12.15 -3.34
CA THR A 126 14.24 13.00 -4.33
C THR A 126 13.24 13.84 -5.11
N LEU A 127 12.13 13.24 -5.55
CA LEU A 127 11.07 13.93 -6.29
C LEU A 127 10.47 15.08 -5.49
N VAL A 128 10.15 14.84 -4.21
CA VAL A 128 9.58 15.86 -3.32
C VAL A 128 10.59 16.98 -3.04
N ALA A 129 11.87 16.65 -2.82
CA ALA A 129 12.92 17.63 -2.55
C ALA A 129 13.15 18.61 -3.72
N HIS A 130 12.99 18.15 -4.96
CA HIS A 130 13.18 18.96 -6.18
C HIS A 130 11.85 19.46 -6.79
N GLY A 131 10.74 19.32 -6.05
CA GLY A 131 9.40 19.61 -6.58
C GLY A 131 9.13 21.09 -6.88
N SER A 132 9.85 22.02 -6.25
CA SER A 132 9.64 23.48 -6.40
C SER A 132 9.92 24.01 -7.81
N GLY A 133 10.72 23.31 -8.62
CA GLY A 133 11.01 23.68 -10.00
C GLY A 133 10.04 23.13 -11.05
N GLN A 134 9.04 22.33 -10.65
CA GLN A 134 8.12 21.65 -11.57
C GLN A 134 6.71 22.25 -11.53
N LYS A 135 5.95 22.08 -12.63
CA LYS A 135 4.52 22.36 -12.62
C LYS A 135 3.83 21.42 -11.62
N PRO A 136 3.03 21.92 -10.65
CA PRO A 136 2.44 21.09 -9.60
C PRO A 136 1.70 19.85 -10.10
N ASN A 137 0.90 19.97 -11.17
CA ASN A 137 0.15 18.84 -11.72
C ASN A 137 1.04 17.71 -12.27
N ASN A 138 2.20 18.04 -12.84
CA ASN A 138 3.15 17.03 -13.32
C ASN A 138 3.83 16.34 -12.15
N LEU A 139 4.20 17.11 -11.11
CA LEU A 139 4.78 16.59 -9.89
C LEU A 139 3.82 15.62 -9.18
N PHE A 140 2.55 16.01 -9.03
CA PHE A 140 1.54 15.18 -8.38
C PHE A 140 1.28 13.88 -9.16
N ARG A 141 1.14 13.95 -10.49
CA ARG A 141 0.97 12.75 -11.32
C ARG A 141 2.16 11.79 -11.17
N HIS A 142 3.39 12.30 -11.26
CA HIS A 142 4.58 11.47 -11.14
C HIS A 142 4.73 10.88 -9.73
N TYR A 143 4.38 11.65 -8.70
CA TYR A 143 4.36 11.16 -7.32
C TYR A 143 3.34 10.03 -7.16
N GLU A 144 2.11 10.21 -7.66
CA GLU A 144 1.05 9.20 -7.59
C GLU A 144 1.47 7.89 -8.26
N GLU A 145 2.01 7.98 -9.49
CA GLU A 145 2.48 6.84 -10.25
C GLU A 145 3.54 6.05 -9.47
N LEU A 146 4.57 6.72 -8.93
CA LEU A 146 5.62 6.07 -8.14
C LEU A 146 5.10 5.53 -6.82
N PHE A 147 4.25 6.28 -6.12
CA PHE A 147 3.66 5.89 -4.84
C PHE A 147 2.82 4.63 -4.99
N MET A 148 1.87 4.62 -5.92
CA MET A 148 1.00 3.46 -6.17
C MET A 148 1.79 2.28 -6.73
N LYS A 149 2.78 2.50 -7.60
CA LYS A 149 3.70 1.47 -8.06
C LYS A 149 4.45 0.82 -6.89
N GLY A 150 4.98 1.62 -5.95
CA GLY A 150 5.70 1.08 -4.80
C GLY A 150 4.82 0.24 -3.90
N LEU A 151 3.56 0.66 -3.67
CA LEU A 151 2.61 -0.10 -2.86
C LEU A 151 2.18 -1.44 -3.49
N THR A 152 2.38 -1.65 -4.80
CA THR A 152 2.16 -2.97 -5.43
C THR A 152 3.19 -4.03 -5.00
N LEU A 153 4.33 -3.61 -4.46
CA LEU A 153 5.38 -4.52 -4.00
C LEU A 153 5.05 -4.97 -2.58
N HIS A 154 5.11 -6.26 -2.28
CA HIS A 154 4.87 -6.74 -0.92
C HIS A 154 5.95 -6.27 0.06
N ALA A 155 5.51 -5.82 1.23
CA ALA A 155 6.36 -5.54 2.37
C ALA A 155 6.81 -6.87 2.99
N THR A 156 8.06 -7.25 2.74
CA THR A 156 8.59 -8.52 3.24
C THR A 156 8.97 -8.40 4.72
N VAL A 157 9.03 -9.53 5.43
CA VAL A 157 9.48 -9.58 6.83
C VAL A 157 10.81 -8.84 7.02
N LYS A 158 11.81 -9.11 6.18
CA LYS A 158 13.09 -8.40 6.21
C LYS A 158 12.95 -6.87 6.10
N LYS A 159 12.09 -6.36 5.22
CA LYS A 159 11.89 -4.91 5.05
C LYS A 159 11.13 -4.33 6.25
N ASN A 160 10.12 -5.01 6.77
CA ASN A 160 9.42 -4.61 7.99
C ASN A 160 10.38 -4.60 9.18
N THR A 161 11.23 -5.61 9.37
CA THR A 161 12.28 -5.64 10.40
C THR A 161 13.18 -4.42 10.31
N ASN A 162 13.63 -4.05 9.10
CA ASN A 162 14.43 -2.84 8.89
C ASN A 162 13.68 -1.57 9.33
N VAL A 163 12.38 -1.46 9.02
CA VAL A 163 11.55 -0.33 9.44
C VAL A 163 11.37 -0.31 10.96
N LEU A 164 11.11 -1.45 11.59
CA LEU A 164 10.97 -1.56 13.06
C LEU A 164 12.26 -1.14 13.78
N GLN A 165 13.42 -1.60 13.28
CA GLN A 165 14.73 -1.19 13.80
C GLN A 165 15.01 0.29 13.56
N HIS A 166 14.60 0.84 12.40
CA HIS A 166 14.69 2.27 12.14
C HIS A 166 13.87 3.09 13.14
N ILE A 167 12.63 2.68 13.44
CA ILE A 167 11.78 3.31 14.46
C ILE A 167 12.43 3.19 15.85
N MET A 168 12.95 2.02 16.21
CA MET A 168 13.68 1.81 17.47
C MET A 168 14.84 2.81 17.63
N GLY A 169 15.51 3.17 16.53
CA GLY A 169 16.61 4.15 16.53
C GLY A 169 16.23 5.53 17.09
N TYR A 170 14.98 5.97 16.99
CA TYR A 170 14.51 7.24 17.55
C TYR A 170 14.55 7.26 19.08
N PHE A 171 14.53 6.09 19.71
CA PHE A 171 14.52 5.95 21.16
C PHE A 171 15.90 5.62 21.74
N LYS A 172 16.98 5.80 20.97
CA LYS A 172 18.35 5.42 21.38
C LYS A 172 18.76 5.97 22.74
N GLN A 173 18.34 7.19 23.08
CA GLN A 173 18.65 7.85 24.36
C GLN A 173 17.51 7.78 25.39
N GLN A 174 16.39 7.16 25.04
CA GLN A 174 15.17 7.15 25.87
C GLN A 174 14.91 5.78 26.50
N LEU A 175 15.13 4.69 25.74
CA LEU A 175 14.92 3.34 26.26
C LEU A 175 16.05 2.93 27.21
N SER A 176 15.66 2.30 28.32
CA SER A 176 16.57 1.59 29.22
C SER A 176 17.24 0.41 28.50
N ALA A 177 18.31 -0.14 29.09
CA ALA A 177 18.97 -1.32 28.51
C ALA A 177 18.03 -2.54 28.44
N GLU A 178 17.16 -2.69 29.43
CA GLU A 178 16.16 -3.75 29.50
C GLU A 178 15.07 -3.56 28.44
N GLU A 179 14.48 -2.35 28.34
CA GLU A 179 13.46 -2.01 27.33
C GLU A 179 14.00 -2.20 25.89
N LYS A 180 15.28 -1.84 25.65
CA LYS A 180 15.93 -2.09 24.35
C LYS A 180 16.05 -3.57 24.04
N THR A 181 16.46 -4.36 25.04
CA THR A 181 16.64 -5.81 24.89
C THR A 181 15.31 -6.49 24.60
N GLU A 182 14.25 -6.12 25.33
CA GLU A 182 12.89 -6.61 25.10
C GLU A 182 12.41 -6.28 23.68
N LEU A 183 12.50 -5.01 23.27
CA LEU A 183 12.06 -4.58 21.94
C LEU A 183 12.84 -5.28 20.82
N MET A 184 14.16 -5.42 20.96
CA MET A 184 14.97 -6.19 20.01
C MET A 184 14.56 -7.66 19.95
N GLY A 185 14.27 -8.28 21.10
CA GLY A 185 13.77 -9.65 21.18
C GLY A 185 12.46 -9.83 20.42
N VAL A 186 11.49 -8.93 20.63
CA VAL A 186 10.20 -8.96 19.92
C VAL A 186 10.38 -8.76 18.41
N ILE A 187 11.26 -7.85 17.99
CA ILE A 187 11.56 -7.64 16.56
C ILE A 187 12.23 -8.89 15.95
N SER A 188 13.12 -9.57 16.69
CA SER A 188 13.73 -10.83 16.24
C SER A 188 12.70 -11.94 16.10
N GLN A 189 11.82 -12.10 17.08
CA GLN A 189 10.76 -13.11 17.01
C GLN A 189 9.79 -12.85 15.83
N TYR A 190 9.48 -11.60 15.52
CA TYR A 190 8.76 -11.26 14.29
C TYR A 190 9.56 -11.64 13.03
N HIS A 191 10.85 -11.31 12.98
CA HIS A 191 11.72 -11.63 11.86
C HIS A 191 11.77 -13.15 11.58
N ASP A 192 11.77 -13.95 12.64
CA ASP A 192 11.85 -15.40 12.57
C ASP A 192 10.47 -16.08 12.43
N HIS A 193 9.42 -15.31 12.12
CA HIS A 193 8.05 -15.79 11.95
C HIS A 193 7.49 -16.50 13.20
N LEU A 194 7.87 -16.04 14.40
CA LEU A 194 7.33 -16.53 15.66
C LEU A 194 6.21 -15.64 16.21
N LEU A 195 6.17 -14.37 15.78
CA LEU A 195 5.16 -13.40 16.16
C LEU A 195 4.60 -12.68 14.94
N PRO A 196 3.34 -12.24 14.98
CA PRO A 196 2.77 -11.42 13.93
C PRO A 196 3.30 -9.97 14.02
N LEU A 197 3.29 -9.26 12.89
CA LEU A 197 3.81 -7.88 12.78
C LEU A 197 3.16 -6.91 13.78
N ILE A 198 1.89 -7.13 14.15
CA ILE A 198 1.18 -6.25 15.08
C ILE A 198 1.86 -6.17 16.47
N VAL A 199 2.58 -7.20 16.91
CA VAL A 199 3.17 -7.26 18.26
C VAL A 199 4.29 -6.22 18.42
N PRO A 200 5.35 -6.21 17.58
CA PRO A 200 6.35 -5.15 17.64
C PRO A 200 5.75 -3.77 17.35
N ILE A 201 4.74 -3.65 16.49
CA ILE A 201 4.04 -2.36 16.24
C ILE A 201 3.37 -1.85 17.52
N THR A 202 2.71 -2.71 18.27
CA THR A 202 2.00 -2.33 19.50
C THR A 202 2.98 -1.84 20.57
N LEU A 203 4.10 -2.55 20.74
CA LEU A 203 5.16 -2.13 21.67
C LEU A 203 5.80 -0.80 21.24
N LEU A 204 6.07 -0.61 19.95
CA LEU A 204 6.56 0.67 19.44
C LEU A 204 5.56 1.80 19.65
N ARG A 205 4.26 1.58 19.43
CA ARG A 205 3.21 2.58 19.68
C ARG A 205 3.16 2.98 21.15
N HIS A 206 3.36 2.04 22.07
CA HIS A 206 3.49 2.35 23.49
C HIS A 206 4.66 3.33 23.75
N TYR A 207 5.86 3.03 23.23
CA TYR A 207 7.02 3.92 23.40
C TYR A 207 6.87 5.28 22.72
N ILE A 208 6.25 5.33 21.53
CA ILE A 208 5.93 6.59 20.84
C ILE A 208 5.06 7.48 21.73
N SER A 209 4.06 6.91 22.38
CA SER A 209 3.18 7.64 23.30
C SER A 209 3.89 8.02 24.60
N LYS A 210 4.68 7.11 25.19
CA LYS A 210 5.41 7.34 26.45
C LYS A 210 6.42 8.48 26.35
N TYR A 211 7.13 8.56 25.23
CA TYR A 211 8.22 9.51 25.01
C TYR A 211 7.87 10.67 24.07
N ASP A 212 6.58 10.83 23.75
CA ASP A 212 6.05 11.93 22.95
C ASP A 212 6.76 12.13 21.59
N GLN A 213 7.06 11.04 20.89
CA GLN A 213 7.80 11.09 19.62
C GLN A 213 6.94 11.60 18.46
N GLN A 214 6.84 12.93 18.33
CA GLN A 214 5.89 13.57 17.42
C GLN A 214 6.06 13.15 15.96
N TYR A 215 7.30 13.03 15.47
CA TYR A 215 7.57 12.59 14.09
C TYR A 215 7.00 11.20 13.77
N LEU A 216 6.97 10.31 14.77
CA LEU A 216 6.52 8.93 14.60
C LEU A 216 5.01 8.77 14.75
N LYS A 217 4.34 9.61 15.56
CA LYS A 217 2.89 9.50 15.83
C LYS A 217 2.04 9.50 14.57
N ASP A 218 2.41 10.31 13.59
CA ASP A 218 1.64 10.49 12.37
C ASP A 218 2.00 9.48 11.28
N GLN A 219 2.99 8.60 11.51
CA GLN A 219 3.44 7.64 10.50
C GLN A 219 2.35 6.60 10.20
N VAL A 220 1.88 6.62 8.95
CA VAL A 220 0.82 5.73 8.45
C VAL A 220 1.21 4.26 8.58
N TYR A 221 2.51 3.93 8.53
CA TYR A 221 3.00 2.57 8.76
C TYR A 221 2.51 1.95 10.08
N LEU A 222 2.27 2.75 11.13
CA LEU A 222 1.84 2.24 12.44
C LEU A 222 0.34 1.93 12.52
N ALA A 223 -0.45 2.54 11.62
CA ALA A 223 -1.90 2.38 11.54
C ALA A 223 -2.39 2.65 10.09
N PRO A 224 -2.03 1.78 9.12
CA PRO A 224 -2.29 2.02 7.70
C PRO A 224 -3.77 1.91 7.32
N HIS A 225 -4.57 1.26 8.15
CA HIS A 225 -6.00 1.01 7.97
C HIS A 225 -6.68 0.92 9.35
N PRO A 226 -8.02 0.98 9.43
CA PRO A 226 -8.76 0.83 10.68
C PRO A 226 -8.43 -0.48 11.40
N SER A 227 -8.39 -0.46 12.74
CA SER A 227 -8.06 -1.63 13.57
C SER A 227 -9.11 -2.73 13.52
N GLN A 228 -10.36 -2.36 13.20
CA GLN A 228 -11.50 -3.28 13.08
C GLN A 228 -11.33 -4.30 11.96
N LEU A 229 -10.41 -4.07 11.01
CA LEU A 229 -10.10 -5.02 9.93
C LEU A 229 -9.20 -6.18 10.40
N MET A 230 -8.64 -6.10 11.62
CA MET A 230 -7.87 -7.18 12.25
C MET A 230 -6.73 -7.73 11.38
N LEU A 231 -6.09 -6.88 10.58
CA LEU A 231 -4.94 -7.22 9.75
C LEU A 231 -3.62 -7.13 10.54
N ARG A 232 -2.54 -7.70 9.99
CA ARG A 232 -1.19 -7.84 10.58
C ARG A 232 -1.13 -8.76 11.80
N ASN A 233 -2.16 -9.61 11.96
CA ASN A 233 -2.34 -10.55 13.07
C ASN A 233 -1.95 -12.00 12.72
N HIS A 234 -1.36 -12.21 11.54
CA HIS A 234 -1.01 -13.53 11.02
C HIS A 234 0.50 -13.78 11.17
N VAL A 235 0.87 -15.06 11.31
CA VAL A 235 2.24 -15.57 11.42
C VAL A 235 2.57 -16.35 10.16
#